data_AF-A0A8K1FIA1-F1
#
_entry.id   AF-A0A8K1FIA1-F1
#
_cell.length_a   1.000
_cell.length_b   1.000
_cell.length_c   1.000
_cell.angle_alpha   90.00
_cell.angle_beta   90.00
_cell.angle_gamma   90.00
#
_symmetry.space_group_name_H-M   'P 1'
#
loop_
_entity.id
_entity.type
_entity.pdbx_description
1 polymer ?
#
loop_
_entity_poly.entity_id
_entity_poly.type
_entity_poly.pdbx_seq_one_letter_code
_entity_poly.pdbx_strand_id
1 'polypeptide(L)'
;MSTDVDSISSLERRSSSDSDSARPPRAPSSTQSSPERTTAKSSNLAQHRSLSERRLFTPTADKLLLVMVGLPARGKSFIAKKLAKFISWKGNKCDVFNVGQLRRSRCPGTQDHTFFDPNNTRAREERELLARQSLQQVLDWFLGDGVNKGGEIAIFDATNSTKARRRVLLETFADFGKKHKFSIHVVFIESICTNEAVIHANMMQKVSSSPDYRNMSEEQAIADLKQRMKNYEAAYEALDDDEGISYIKLFDLQSRVHAKGIYGKVAKSVLPYMMSFHIVHRPIWLVRAGHCTEVRKDFQSISKDPCVASRSARLSQLGHAYARRLGQFVKDRSAYFSEQLRVEQETTGDYEENENNECPCLILTSTLPRAIETAQYLPEERRSQMASLNPLDKGECYGLSMDEMRQQMPEAYYAYMKNPWKTRFPGGESYYDLMLRVESVLIDIEQHTGPVAVVSHISTLQVLYSYFLGVPIENCSDLEIPFHSVLELVPNQDGWTTTVFNLRSDSSMASPAS
;
A
#
# COMPACT_ATOMS: atom_id res chain seq x y z
N MET A 1 12.48 56.16 -56.27
CA MET A 1 11.03 56.45 -56.25
C MET A 1 10.51 55.89 -54.92
N SER A 2 10.13 56.67 -53.89
CA SER A 2 9.16 57.79 -53.78
C SER A 2 7.70 57.34 -53.86
N THR A 3 6.79 57.64 -52.93
CA THR A 3 6.79 58.18 -51.52
C THR A 3 5.44 57.71 -50.87
N ASP A 4 4.84 58.10 -49.73
CA ASP A 4 4.87 59.14 -48.66
C ASP A 4 4.50 58.46 -47.28
N VAL A 5 4.46 58.98 -46.04
CA VAL A 5 4.25 60.32 -45.38
C VAL A 5 2.77 60.76 -45.36
N ASP A 6 2.09 61.22 -44.29
CA ASP A 6 2.33 61.46 -42.83
C ASP A 6 1.13 60.84 -42.02
N SER A 7 0.97 60.73 -40.68
CA SER A 7 1.41 61.37 -39.41
C SER A 7 0.47 62.43 -38.78
N ILE A 8 0.43 62.49 -37.42
CA ILE A 8 -0.14 63.57 -36.54
C ILE A 8 -1.70 63.64 -36.54
N SER A 9 -2.51 64.04 -35.52
CA SER A 9 -2.46 64.49 -34.09
C SER A 9 -3.66 63.85 -33.32
N SER A 10 -3.83 63.72 -32.00
CA SER A 10 -3.34 64.35 -30.73
C SER A 10 -4.09 65.62 -30.22
N LEU A 11 -4.21 65.76 -28.87
CA LEU A 11 -4.86 66.84 -28.06
C LEU A 11 -6.43 66.91 -28.12
N GLU A 12 -7.22 67.46 -27.17
CA GLU A 12 -7.18 67.50 -25.68
C GLU A 12 -8.56 67.86 -25.04
N ARG A 13 -8.81 67.39 -23.80
CA ARG A 13 -9.58 67.96 -22.65
C ARG A 13 -10.92 68.77 -22.76
N ARG A 14 -11.88 68.38 -21.89
CA ARG A 14 -12.82 69.21 -21.05
C ARG A 14 -13.92 70.04 -21.79
N SER A 15 -15.07 70.44 -21.21
CA SER A 15 -15.87 70.07 -20.01
C SER A 15 -17.23 70.84 -19.98
N SER A 16 -18.19 70.43 -19.13
CA SER A 16 -19.37 71.20 -18.59
C SER A 16 -20.51 71.60 -19.59
N SER A 17 -21.79 71.80 -19.18
CA SER A 17 -22.49 71.81 -17.86
C SER A 17 -24.03 71.58 -18.00
N ASP A 18 -24.67 71.07 -16.93
CA ASP A 18 -26.09 71.26 -16.49
C ASP A 18 -27.24 70.80 -17.45
N SER A 19 -28.50 70.51 -17.07
CA SER A 19 -29.30 70.42 -15.80
C SER A 19 -30.62 69.64 -16.13
N ASP A 20 -31.55 69.23 -15.26
CA ASP A 20 -31.66 68.85 -13.82
C ASP A 20 -33.08 68.19 -13.61
N SER A 21 -33.43 67.74 -12.39
CA SER A 21 -34.75 67.85 -11.72
C SER A 21 -35.33 66.60 -11.01
N ALA A 22 -35.40 66.70 -9.67
CA ALA A 22 -36.48 66.29 -8.75
C ALA A 22 -36.96 64.81 -8.61
N ARG A 23 -37.71 64.55 -7.52
CA ARG A 23 -37.99 63.20 -6.96
C ARG A 23 -39.29 63.15 -6.12
N PRO A 24 -40.06 62.05 -6.10
CA PRO A 24 -41.15 61.80 -5.13
C PRO A 24 -40.70 61.06 -3.83
N PRO A 25 -41.55 60.97 -2.76
CA PRO A 25 -41.13 60.61 -1.39
C PRO A 25 -41.46 59.18 -0.89
N ARG A 26 -41.11 58.90 0.38
CA ARG A 26 -41.28 57.61 1.12
C ARG A 26 -42.57 57.54 1.97
N ALA A 27 -42.94 56.30 2.34
CA ALA A 27 -43.86 55.95 3.43
C ALA A 27 -43.13 55.13 4.54
N PRO A 28 -43.72 54.91 5.75
CA PRO A 28 -42.94 54.73 6.99
C PRO A 28 -42.63 53.30 7.43
N SER A 29 -41.78 53.20 8.45
CA SER A 29 -41.29 51.97 9.11
C SER A 29 -42.23 51.40 10.18
N SER A 30 -42.29 50.08 10.31
CA SER A 30 -42.78 49.37 11.50
C SER A 30 -41.62 48.72 12.27
N THR A 31 -41.77 48.63 13.59
CA THR A 31 -40.76 48.05 14.50
C THR A 31 -40.82 46.52 14.53
N GLN A 32 -39.67 45.86 14.46
CA GLN A 32 -39.50 44.47 14.93
C GLN A 32 -38.28 44.34 15.84
N SER A 33 -38.39 43.46 16.82
CA SER A 33 -37.44 43.25 17.92
C SER A 33 -36.17 42.52 17.49
N SER A 34 -35.07 42.78 18.20
CA SER A 34 -33.79 42.08 18.00
C SER A 34 -33.91 40.57 18.27
N PRO A 35 -33.50 39.70 17.33
CA PRO A 35 -33.27 38.29 17.64
C PRO A 35 -31.98 38.12 18.46
N GLU A 36 -31.95 37.11 19.33
CA GLU A 36 -30.91 36.98 20.36
C GLU A 36 -29.52 36.58 19.83
N ARG A 37 -28.48 37.04 20.52
CA ARG A 37 -27.06 36.86 20.13
C ARG A 37 -26.48 35.51 20.60
N THR A 38 -27.27 34.44 20.56
CA THR A 38 -26.99 33.14 21.22
C THR A 38 -26.33 32.10 20.30
N THR A 39 -26.59 32.12 18.99
CA THR A 39 -26.13 31.08 18.05
C THR A 39 -24.64 31.16 17.67
N ALA A 40 -24.01 32.33 17.78
CA ALA A 40 -22.63 32.54 17.30
C ALA A 40 -21.53 31.97 18.22
N LYS A 41 -21.85 31.60 19.47
CA LYS A 41 -20.87 31.02 20.42
C LYS A 41 -20.71 29.51 20.24
N SER A 42 -21.79 28.77 20.03
CA SER A 42 -21.74 27.30 19.87
C SER A 42 -21.01 26.87 18.60
N SER A 43 -21.20 27.59 17.50
CA SER A 43 -20.49 27.34 16.23
C SER A 43 -18.97 27.51 16.36
N ASN A 44 -18.52 28.60 16.99
CA ASN A 44 -17.10 28.83 17.29
C ASN A 44 -16.52 27.75 18.22
N LEU A 45 -17.26 27.36 19.28
CA LEU A 45 -16.84 26.27 20.18
C LEU A 45 -16.73 24.92 19.45
N ALA A 46 -17.68 24.59 18.58
CA ALA A 46 -17.64 23.38 17.75
C ALA A 46 -16.47 23.39 16.75
N GLN A 47 -16.20 24.52 16.11
CA GLN A 47 -15.03 24.69 15.22
C GLN A 47 -13.72 24.60 15.98
N HIS A 48 -13.58 25.25 17.15
CA HIS A 48 -12.40 25.12 17.99
C HIS A 48 -12.20 23.68 18.47
N ARG A 49 -13.27 22.96 18.80
CA ARG A 49 -13.21 21.55 19.19
C ARG A 49 -12.73 20.65 18.05
N SER A 50 -13.34 20.72 16.87
CA SER A 50 -12.93 19.90 15.72
C SER A 50 -11.52 20.25 15.22
N LEU A 51 -11.11 21.51 15.31
CA LEU A 51 -9.73 21.92 15.06
C LEU A 51 -8.75 21.42 16.14
N SER A 52 -9.18 21.29 17.40
CA SER A 52 -8.35 20.73 18.48
C SER A 52 -8.19 19.21 18.33
N GLU A 53 -9.26 18.49 17.98
CA GLU A 53 -9.24 17.05 17.69
C GLU A 53 -8.37 16.79 16.45
N ARG A 54 -8.52 17.58 15.37
CA ARG A 54 -7.64 17.52 14.20
C ARG A 54 -6.17 17.80 14.56
N ARG A 55 -5.89 18.74 15.47
CA ARG A 55 -4.53 19.00 15.98
C ARG A 55 -3.98 17.89 16.89
N LEU A 56 -4.84 17.07 17.49
CA LEU A 56 -4.44 15.90 18.27
C LEU A 56 -4.04 14.72 17.37
N PHE A 57 -4.77 14.50 16.28
CA PHE A 57 -4.56 13.36 15.37
C PHE A 57 -3.70 13.66 14.11
N THR A 58 -3.39 14.93 13.82
CA THR A 58 -2.48 15.31 12.72
C THR A 58 -1.01 14.97 13.02
N PRO A 59 -0.47 15.20 14.24
CA PRO A 59 0.80 14.61 14.65
C PRO A 59 0.77 13.10 14.52
N THR A 60 1.88 12.51 14.08
CA THR A 60 2.05 11.06 14.17
C THR A 60 2.23 10.69 15.64
N ALA A 61 1.21 10.07 16.24
CA ALA A 61 1.31 9.49 17.56
C ALA A 61 2.50 8.51 17.66
N ASP A 62 3.10 8.42 18.85
CA ASP A 62 4.32 7.65 19.09
C ASP A 62 4.13 6.16 18.76
N LYS A 63 2.92 5.64 19.00
CA LYS A 63 2.47 4.30 18.62
C LYS A 63 1.19 4.34 17.78
N LEU A 64 1.04 3.35 16.90
CA LEU A 64 -0.17 3.09 16.12
C LEU A 64 -0.69 1.67 16.37
N LEU A 65 -1.95 1.55 16.73
CA LEU A 65 -2.66 0.28 16.85
C LEU A 65 -3.74 0.18 15.77
N LEU A 66 -3.66 -0.87 14.96
CA LEU A 66 -4.69 -1.24 13.99
C LEU A 66 -5.50 -2.41 14.56
N VAL A 67 -6.78 -2.18 14.88
CA VAL A 67 -7.66 -3.19 15.49
C VAL A 67 -8.57 -3.78 14.42
N MET A 68 -8.39 -5.05 14.09
CA MET A 68 -9.25 -5.71 13.09
C MET A 68 -10.66 -5.95 13.65
N VAL A 69 -11.68 -5.72 12.83
CA VAL A 69 -13.11 -5.89 13.18
C VAL A 69 -13.83 -6.64 12.07
N GLY A 70 -14.82 -7.45 12.45
CA GLY A 70 -15.73 -8.13 11.52
C GLY A 70 -15.76 -9.65 11.67
N LEU A 71 -16.67 -10.28 10.92
CA LEU A 71 -17.03 -11.69 11.04
C LEU A 71 -15.90 -12.66 10.60
N PRO A 72 -15.96 -13.95 10.98
CA PRO A 72 -15.09 -14.98 10.41
C PRO A 72 -15.17 -15.04 8.88
N ALA A 73 -14.11 -15.50 8.21
CA ALA A 73 -13.99 -15.63 6.76
C ALA A 73 -14.12 -14.33 5.92
N ARG A 74 -14.39 -13.16 6.50
CA ARG A 74 -14.41 -11.86 5.78
C ARG A 74 -13.00 -11.23 5.62
N GLY A 75 -11.99 -11.97 5.15
CA GLY A 75 -10.67 -11.43 4.74
C GLY A 75 -9.75 -10.76 5.79
N LYS A 76 -10.14 -10.60 7.08
CA LYS A 76 -9.35 -9.84 8.08
C LYS A 76 -7.86 -10.19 8.17
N SER A 77 -7.52 -11.48 8.21
CA SER A 77 -6.12 -11.91 8.36
C SER A 77 -5.29 -11.71 7.08
N PHE A 78 -5.93 -11.64 5.90
CA PHE A 78 -5.28 -11.20 4.65
C PHE A 78 -4.95 -9.71 4.72
N ILE A 79 -5.93 -8.87 5.11
CA ILE A 79 -5.73 -7.43 5.35
C ILE A 79 -4.61 -7.19 6.37
N ALA A 80 -4.61 -7.91 7.50
CA ALA A 80 -3.58 -7.80 8.54
C ALA A 80 -2.18 -8.22 8.04
N LYS A 81 -2.05 -9.37 7.35
CA LYS A 81 -0.79 -9.81 6.71
C LYS A 81 -0.27 -8.75 5.72
N LYS A 82 -1.14 -8.29 4.80
CA LYS A 82 -0.80 -7.34 3.73
C LYS A 82 -0.37 -5.97 4.30
N LEU A 83 -1.10 -5.45 5.28
CA LEU A 83 -0.73 -4.24 6.04
C LEU A 83 0.60 -4.36 6.76
N ALA A 84 0.83 -5.43 7.53
CA ALA A 84 2.09 -5.62 8.25
C ALA A 84 3.28 -5.69 7.29
N LYS A 85 3.14 -6.41 6.17
CA LYS A 85 4.15 -6.53 5.11
C LYS A 85 4.56 -5.16 4.54
N PHE A 86 3.59 -4.32 4.17
CA PHE A 86 3.86 -2.96 3.66
C PHE A 86 4.46 -2.04 4.72
N ILE A 87 3.93 -2.05 5.94
CA ILE A 87 4.40 -1.19 7.03
C ILE A 87 5.86 -1.53 7.41
N SER A 88 6.21 -2.82 7.42
CA SER A 88 7.58 -3.30 7.64
C SER A 88 8.50 -3.04 6.44
N TRP A 89 8.02 -3.21 5.20
CA TRP A 89 8.76 -2.77 4.00
C TRP A 89 9.07 -1.27 4.01
N LYS A 90 8.21 -0.44 4.62
CA LYS A 90 8.48 0.98 4.85
C LYS A 90 9.46 1.27 6.01
N GLY A 91 10.16 0.26 6.55
CA GLY A 91 11.17 0.40 7.60
C GLY A 91 10.62 0.77 8.98
N ASN A 92 9.40 0.33 9.31
CA ASN A 92 8.75 0.55 10.62
C ASN A 92 8.55 -0.80 11.31
N LYS A 93 8.69 -0.88 12.63
CA LYS A 93 8.43 -2.16 13.31
C LYS A 93 6.93 -2.38 13.47
N CYS A 94 6.44 -3.42 12.80
CA CYS A 94 5.04 -3.85 12.85
C CYS A 94 4.96 -5.37 13.09
N ASP A 95 4.06 -5.80 13.97
CA ASP A 95 3.78 -7.21 14.25
C ASP A 95 2.26 -7.47 14.35
N VAL A 96 1.83 -8.72 14.18
CA VAL A 96 0.41 -9.14 14.06
C VAL A 96 0.01 -10.09 15.20
N PHE A 97 -0.79 -9.56 16.11
CA PHE A 97 -1.24 -10.25 17.32
C PHE A 97 -2.57 -10.96 17.06
N ASN A 98 -2.50 -12.16 16.48
CA ASN A 98 -3.68 -12.95 16.11
C ASN A 98 -4.17 -13.85 17.27
N VAL A 99 -5.34 -13.53 17.82
CA VAL A 99 -5.92 -14.26 18.97
C VAL A 99 -6.24 -15.73 18.63
N GLY A 100 -6.56 -16.02 17.35
CA GLY A 100 -6.81 -17.38 16.87
C GLY A 100 -5.55 -18.26 16.83
N GLN A 101 -4.38 -17.69 16.54
CA GLN A 101 -3.09 -18.38 16.64
C GLN A 101 -2.73 -18.65 18.10
N LEU A 102 -2.90 -17.67 19.01
CA LEU A 102 -2.64 -17.89 20.44
C LEU A 102 -3.57 -18.96 21.05
N ARG A 103 -4.84 -18.99 20.64
CA ARG A 103 -5.78 -20.08 21.02
C ARG A 103 -5.26 -21.44 20.55
N ARG A 104 -4.78 -21.56 19.31
CA ARG A 104 -4.25 -22.83 18.76
C ARG A 104 -2.97 -23.31 19.46
N SER A 105 -2.08 -22.40 19.87
CA SER A 105 -0.85 -22.79 20.57
C SER A 105 -1.06 -23.14 22.04
N ARG A 106 -2.06 -22.54 22.71
CA ARG A 106 -2.39 -22.82 24.12
C ARG A 106 -3.40 -23.95 24.32
N CYS A 107 -4.29 -24.17 23.35
CA CYS A 107 -5.33 -25.20 23.38
C CYS A 107 -5.16 -26.14 22.16
N PRO A 108 -4.19 -27.06 22.18
CA PRO A 108 -3.92 -27.99 21.08
C PRO A 108 -5.03 -29.05 20.98
N GLY A 109 -6.06 -28.75 20.20
CA GLY A 109 -7.15 -29.68 19.87
C GLY A 109 -8.17 -29.04 18.92
N THR A 110 -8.96 -29.88 18.25
CA THR A 110 -10.10 -29.46 17.44
C THR A 110 -11.11 -28.71 18.32
N GLN A 111 -11.59 -27.54 17.89
CA GLN A 111 -12.55 -26.72 18.62
C GLN A 111 -13.69 -26.33 17.68
N ASP A 112 -14.86 -26.91 17.91
CA ASP A 112 -16.06 -26.75 17.09
C ASP A 112 -16.82 -25.43 17.38
N HIS A 113 -17.93 -25.23 16.69
CA HIS A 113 -18.84 -24.10 16.81
C HIS A 113 -19.40 -23.90 18.23
N THR A 114 -19.47 -24.93 19.09
CA THR A 114 -19.99 -24.83 20.47
C THR A 114 -19.04 -24.03 21.37
N PHE A 115 -17.73 -24.05 21.08
CA PHE A 115 -16.75 -23.18 21.73
C PHE A 115 -16.97 -21.69 21.38
N PHE A 116 -17.66 -21.40 20.27
CA PHE A 116 -17.93 -20.03 19.81
C PHE A 116 -19.34 -19.52 20.16
N ASP A 117 -20.23 -20.38 20.65
CA ASP A 117 -21.57 -20.02 21.13
C ASP A 117 -21.52 -18.88 22.17
N PRO A 118 -22.31 -17.80 22.05
CA PRO A 118 -22.39 -16.73 23.05
C PRO A 118 -22.87 -17.19 24.45
N ASN A 119 -23.65 -18.27 24.51
CA ASN A 119 -24.27 -18.81 25.73
C ASN A 119 -23.34 -19.78 26.49
N ASN A 120 -22.30 -20.31 25.83
CA ASN A 120 -21.29 -21.16 26.47
C ASN A 120 -20.37 -20.29 27.36
N THR A 121 -20.76 -20.12 28.63
CA THR A 121 -20.08 -19.28 29.62
C THR A 121 -18.61 -19.65 29.76
N ARG A 122 -18.29 -20.94 29.93
CA ARG A 122 -16.90 -21.42 30.04
C ARG A 122 -16.08 -21.09 28.79
N ALA A 123 -16.56 -21.39 27.59
CA ALA A 123 -15.82 -21.08 26.36
C ALA A 123 -15.75 -19.57 26.07
N ARG A 124 -16.68 -18.76 26.61
CA ARG A 124 -16.61 -17.30 26.60
C ARG A 124 -15.53 -16.78 27.55
N GLU A 125 -15.39 -17.35 28.75
CA GLU A 125 -14.31 -17.04 29.69
C GLU A 125 -12.94 -17.43 29.14
N GLU A 126 -12.79 -18.63 28.57
CA GLU A 126 -11.55 -19.09 27.92
C GLU A 126 -11.17 -18.18 26.73
N ARG A 127 -12.15 -17.76 25.90
CA ARG A 127 -11.93 -16.77 24.82
C ARG A 127 -11.49 -15.40 25.35
N GLU A 128 -12.11 -14.90 26.41
CA GLU A 128 -11.77 -13.59 27.00
C GLU A 128 -10.39 -13.61 27.67
N LEU A 129 -10.01 -14.72 28.33
CA LEU A 129 -8.67 -14.91 28.87
C LEU A 129 -7.60 -14.85 27.77
N LEU A 130 -7.82 -15.55 26.64
CA LEU A 130 -6.93 -15.50 25.48
C LEU A 130 -6.88 -14.11 24.85
N ALA A 131 -8.02 -13.42 24.75
CA ALA A 131 -8.10 -12.05 24.23
C ALA A 131 -7.44 -11.02 25.16
N ARG A 132 -7.30 -11.31 26.46
CA ARG A 132 -6.48 -10.52 27.41
C ARG A 132 -4.99 -10.84 27.28
N GLN A 133 -4.63 -12.10 27.09
CA GLN A 133 -3.24 -12.52 26.89
C GLN A 133 -2.66 -11.96 25.58
N SER A 134 -3.40 -12.01 24.48
CA SER A 134 -3.00 -11.34 23.23
C SER A 134 -2.95 -9.82 23.37
N LEU A 135 -3.83 -9.22 24.17
CA LEU A 135 -3.79 -7.78 24.46
C LEU A 135 -2.52 -7.40 25.24
N GLN A 136 -2.13 -8.20 26.25
CA GLN A 136 -0.87 -7.99 26.98
C GLN A 136 0.34 -8.03 26.05
N GLN A 137 0.39 -8.97 25.09
CA GLN A 137 1.48 -9.04 24.10
C GLN A 137 1.62 -7.74 23.27
N VAL A 138 0.52 -7.04 22.97
CA VAL A 138 0.55 -5.71 22.31
C VAL A 138 1.13 -4.64 23.24
N LEU A 139 0.80 -4.68 24.53
CA LEU A 139 1.34 -3.75 25.53
C LEU A 139 2.86 -3.95 25.67
N ASP A 140 3.30 -5.20 25.87
CA ASP A 140 4.72 -5.58 26.01
C ASP A 140 5.54 -5.17 24.78
N TRP A 141 4.96 -5.34 23.58
CA TRP A 141 5.53 -4.90 22.30
C TRP A 141 5.69 -3.38 22.19
N PHE A 142 4.76 -2.60 22.74
CA PHE A 142 4.88 -1.15 22.77
C PHE A 142 5.89 -0.65 23.81
N LEU A 143 6.10 -1.37 24.92
CA LEU A 143 7.18 -1.06 25.88
C LEU A 143 8.55 -1.40 25.31
N GLY A 144 8.68 -2.56 24.66
CA GLY A 144 9.97 -3.12 24.23
C GLY A 144 10.53 -4.19 25.16
N ASP A 145 9.79 -4.59 26.20
CA ASP A 145 10.21 -5.54 27.24
C ASP A 145 10.13 -7.03 26.79
N GLY A 146 9.70 -7.28 25.54
CA GLY A 146 9.56 -8.62 24.97
C GLY A 146 10.82 -9.17 24.28
N VAL A 147 10.81 -10.49 24.02
CA VAL A 147 11.90 -11.21 23.31
C VAL A 147 12.16 -10.62 21.91
N ASN A 148 11.10 -10.22 21.21
CA ASN A 148 11.20 -9.41 20.00
C ASN A 148 11.33 -7.94 20.39
N LYS A 149 12.46 -7.31 20.03
CA LYS A 149 12.75 -5.89 20.31
C LYS A 149 11.60 -4.99 19.84
N GLY A 150 10.80 -4.48 20.78
CA GLY A 150 9.50 -3.88 20.51
C GLY A 150 9.47 -2.68 19.57
N GLY A 151 8.27 -2.34 19.11
CA GLY A 151 8.05 -1.50 17.94
C GLY A 151 7.02 -0.38 18.09
N GLU A 152 6.80 0.32 16.98
CA GLU A 152 5.94 1.51 16.91
C GLU A 152 4.51 1.15 16.49
N ILE A 153 4.31 0.02 15.81
CA ILE A 153 3.03 -0.34 15.19
C ILE A 153 2.62 -1.77 15.59
N ALA A 154 1.34 -1.99 15.86
CA ALA A 154 0.78 -3.31 16.12
C ALA A 154 -0.55 -3.51 15.39
N ILE A 155 -0.81 -4.74 14.92
CA ILE A 155 -2.11 -5.12 14.34
C ILE A 155 -2.74 -6.19 15.22
N PHE A 156 -3.91 -5.91 15.81
CA PHE A 156 -4.63 -6.81 16.69
C PHE A 156 -5.72 -7.56 15.90
N ASP A 157 -5.42 -8.79 15.47
CA ASP A 157 -6.31 -9.60 14.63
C ASP A 157 -7.23 -10.51 15.48
N ALA A 158 -8.45 -10.01 15.69
CA ALA A 158 -9.58 -10.70 16.29
C ALA A 158 -10.89 -10.26 15.62
N THR A 159 -12.05 -10.76 16.07
CA THR A 159 -13.35 -10.34 15.53
C THR A 159 -13.79 -8.96 16.04
N ASN A 160 -13.47 -8.63 17.30
CA ASN A 160 -13.79 -7.36 17.99
C ASN A 160 -15.22 -6.83 17.70
N SER A 161 -16.17 -7.76 17.63
CA SER A 161 -17.48 -7.58 16.99
C SER A 161 -18.51 -6.84 17.84
N THR A 162 -18.18 -6.38 19.04
CA THR A 162 -19.11 -5.67 19.94
C THR A 162 -18.58 -4.30 20.35
N LYS A 163 -19.46 -3.31 20.43
CA LYS A 163 -19.18 -1.94 20.91
C LYS A 163 -18.54 -1.96 22.31
N ALA A 164 -19.03 -2.86 23.16
CA ALA A 164 -18.47 -3.08 24.50
C ALA A 164 -16.98 -3.50 24.46
N ARG A 165 -16.59 -4.46 23.61
CA ARG A 165 -15.19 -4.89 23.48
C ARG A 165 -14.31 -3.78 22.90
N ARG A 166 -14.82 -2.99 21.94
CA ARG A 166 -14.11 -1.85 21.34
C ARG A 166 -13.84 -0.73 22.33
N ARG A 167 -14.82 -0.40 23.19
CA ARG A 167 -14.67 0.56 24.29
C ARG A 167 -13.58 0.14 25.28
N VAL A 168 -13.61 -1.12 25.75
CA VAL A 168 -12.60 -1.64 26.70
C VAL A 168 -11.18 -1.56 26.11
N LEU A 169 -11.01 -1.82 24.80
CA LEU A 169 -9.72 -1.66 24.13
C LEU A 169 -9.26 -0.20 24.16
N LEU A 170 -10.12 0.76 23.77
CA LEU A 170 -9.78 2.19 23.77
C LEU A 170 -9.40 2.71 25.16
N GLU A 171 -10.19 2.37 26.19
CA GLU A 171 -9.90 2.73 27.58
C GLU A 171 -8.54 2.15 28.01
N THR A 172 -8.29 0.86 27.74
CA THR A 172 -7.01 0.20 28.06
C THR A 172 -5.82 0.90 27.42
N PHE A 173 -5.87 1.19 26.11
CA PHE A 173 -4.74 1.84 25.41
C PHE A 173 -4.59 3.32 25.78
N ALA A 174 -5.69 4.03 26.06
CA ALA A 174 -5.62 5.42 26.53
C ALA A 174 -4.95 5.52 27.91
N ASP A 175 -5.31 4.67 28.85
CA ASP A 175 -4.73 4.69 30.21
C ASP A 175 -3.31 4.13 30.24
N PHE A 176 -3.01 3.12 29.42
CA PHE A 176 -1.64 2.64 29.22
C PHE A 176 -0.73 3.72 28.62
N GLY A 177 -1.18 4.44 27.59
CA GLY A 177 -0.43 5.57 27.00
C GLY A 177 -0.17 6.70 28.00
N LYS A 178 -1.18 7.09 28.80
CA LYS A 178 -1.03 8.05 29.91
C LYS A 178 0.03 7.58 30.92
N LYS A 179 -0.07 6.32 31.37
CA LYS A 179 0.81 5.71 32.38
C LYS A 179 2.27 5.68 31.92
N HIS A 180 2.51 5.31 30.66
CA HIS A 180 3.86 5.15 30.09
C HIS A 180 4.35 6.40 29.30
N LYS A 181 3.60 7.50 29.34
CA LYS A 181 3.94 8.82 28.77
C LYS A 181 4.19 8.82 27.26
N PHE A 182 3.43 8.03 26.51
CA PHE A 182 3.44 8.07 25.04
C PHE A 182 2.03 8.00 24.47
N SER A 183 1.83 8.59 23.29
CA SER A 183 0.56 8.62 22.59
C SER A 183 0.33 7.36 21.75
N ILE A 184 -0.89 6.84 21.76
CA ILE A 184 -1.31 5.67 20.98
C ILE A 184 -2.51 6.06 20.14
N HIS A 185 -2.34 6.10 18.82
CA HIS A 185 -3.47 6.23 17.91
C HIS A 185 -4.09 4.85 17.68
N VAL A 186 -5.35 4.66 18.08
CA VAL A 186 -6.12 3.44 17.84
C VAL A 186 -7.01 3.66 16.62
N VAL A 187 -6.89 2.82 15.59
CA VAL A 187 -7.74 2.81 14.40
C VAL A 187 -8.37 1.44 14.24
N PHE A 188 -9.69 1.38 14.15
CA PHE A 188 -10.42 0.14 13.87
C PHE A 188 -10.51 -0.09 12.37
N ILE A 189 -10.23 -1.31 11.90
CA ILE A 189 -10.32 -1.71 10.49
C ILE A 189 -11.38 -2.80 10.38
N GLU A 190 -12.56 -2.42 9.90
CA GLU A 190 -13.68 -3.34 9.70
C GLU A 190 -13.70 -3.87 8.27
N SER A 191 -13.67 -5.20 8.15
CA SER A 191 -13.73 -5.90 6.86
C SER A 191 -15.12 -6.48 6.65
N ILE A 192 -15.86 -5.88 5.73
CA ILE A 192 -17.23 -6.26 5.34
C ILE A 192 -17.14 -6.88 3.95
N CYS A 193 -17.45 -8.17 3.84
CA CYS A 193 -17.54 -8.86 2.56
C CYS A 193 -18.97 -9.37 2.40
N THR A 194 -19.59 -9.02 1.28
CA THR A 194 -20.98 -9.28 0.91
C THR A 194 -21.09 -10.20 -0.31
N ASN A 195 -20.06 -10.26 -1.17
CA ASN A 195 -20.00 -11.21 -2.29
C ASN A 195 -19.92 -12.67 -1.80
N GLU A 196 -20.91 -13.50 -2.16
CA GLU A 196 -21.01 -14.90 -1.69
C GLU A 196 -19.91 -15.82 -2.22
N ALA A 197 -19.46 -15.65 -3.48
CA ALA A 197 -18.36 -16.43 -4.05
C ALA A 197 -17.03 -16.15 -3.31
N VAL A 198 -16.75 -14.88 -2.99
CA VAL A 198 -15.58 -14.49 -2.18
C VAL A 198 -15.69 -15.03 -0.75
N ILE A 199 -16.87 -14.99 -0.13
CA ILE A 199 -17.11 -15.61 1.19
C ILE A 199 -16.85 -17.11 1.11
N HIS A 200 -17.36 -17.79 0.09
CA HIS A 200 -17.17 -19.23 -0.13
C HIS A 200 -15.69 -19.58 -0.30
N ALA A 201 -14.96 -18.90 -1.20
CA ALA A 201 -13.53 -19.11 -1.39
C ALA A 201 -12.72 -18.91 -0.09
N ASN A 202 -13.01 -17.86 0.68
CA ASN A 202 -12.39 -17.65 2.00
C ASN A 202 -12.75 -18.74 3.02
N MET A 203 -13.94 -19.33 2.93
CA MET A 203 -14.35 -20.47 3.76
C MET A 203 -13.60 -21.75 3.37
N MET A 204 -13.55 -22.09 2.09
CA MET A 204 -12.82 -23.28 1.58
C MET A 204 -11.33 -23.21 1.93
N GLN A 205 -10.69 -22.06 1.68
CA GLN A 205 -9.31 -21.81 2.08
C GLN A 205 -9.13 -22.02 3.60
N LYS A 206 -10.03 -21.46 4.42
CA LYS A 206 -9.94 -21.57 5.88
C LYS A 206 -10.21 -23.00 6.38
N VAL A 207 -11.04 -23.79 5.72
CA VAL A 207 -11.24 -25.22 6.04
C VAL A 207 -9.95 -25.99 5.74
N SER A 208 -9.39 -25.83 4.54
CA SER A 208 -8.14 -26.47 4.13
C SER A 208 -6.92 -26.07 5.00
N SER A 209 -6.74 -24.78 5.28
CA SER A 209 -5.51 -24.24 5.87
C SER A 209 -5.48 -24.16 7.40
N SER A 210 -6.61 -24.43 8.10
CA SER A 210 -6.73 -24.16 9.54
C SER A 210 -6.66 -25.44 10.38
N PRO A 211 -5.76 -25.53 11.37
CA PRO A 211 -5.73 -26.64 12.33
C PRO A 211 -7.05 -26.85 13.09
N ASP A 212 -7.93 -25.83 13.15
CA ASP A 212 -9.30 -25.94 13.65
C ASP A 212 -10.10 -27.09 12.99
N TYR A 213 -9.79 -27.47 11.74
CA TYR A 213 -10.61 -28.35 10.89
C TYR A 213 -9.93 -29.65 10.44
N ARG A 214 -8.66 -29.88 10.81
CA ARG A 214 -7.80 -30.98 10.28
C ARG A 214 -8.37 -32.40 10.43
N ASN A 215 -9.29 -32.62 11.38
CA ASN A 215 -9.85 -33.93 11.71
C ASN A 215 -11.35 -34.06 11.36
N MET A 216 -11.90 -33.13 10.58
CA MET A 216 -13.28 -33.16 10.08
C MET A 216 -13.29 -33.50 8.57
N SER A 217 -14.41 -34.02 8.05
CA SER A 217 -14.62 -33.99 6.59
C SER A 217 -14.82 -32.56 6.10
N GLU A 218 -14.69 -32.34 4.79
CA GLU A 218 -14.85 -31.01 4.19
C GLU A 218 -16.26 -30.46 4.41
N GLU A 219 -17.28 -31.29 4.24
CA GLU A 219 -18.70 -30.94 4.47
C GLU A 219 -18.96 -30.62 5.95
N GLN A 220 -18.37 -31.41 6.87
CA GLN A 220 -18.47 -31.18 8.32
C GLN A 220 -17.81 -29.86 8.73
N ALA A 221 -16.61 -29.59 8.20
CA ALA A 221 -15.87 -28.36 8.48
C ALA A 221 -16.56 -27.10 7.92
N ILE A 222 -17.16 -27.21 6.72
CA ILE A 222 -18.00 -26.15 6.13
C ILE A 222 -19.25 -25.92 6.98
N ALA A 223 -19.93 -27.00 7.43
CA ALA A 223 -21.12 -26.90 8.27
C ALA A 223 -20.81 -26.26 9.64
N ASP A 224 -19.73 -26.69 10.29
CA ASP A 224 -19.22 -26.08 11.53
C ASP A 224 -18.90 -24.60 11.32
N LEU A 225 -18.17 -24.27 10.26
CA LEU A 225 -17.80 -22.89 9.96
C LEU A 225 -19.03 -22.01 9.69
N LYS A 226 -20.06 -22.53 9.00
CA LYS A 226 -21.35 -21.83 8.82
C LYS A 226 -22.06 -21.59 10.15
N GLN A 227 -22.14 -22.58 11.04
CA GLN A 227 -22.79 -22.39 12.34
C GLN A 227 -21.97 -21.45 13.26
N ARG A 228 -20.65 -21.56 13.23
CA ARG A 228 -19.71 -20.65 13.88
C ARG A 228 -19.88 -19.21 13.38
N MET A 229 -20.16 -18.99 12.09
CA MET A 229 -20.45 -17.67 11.53
C MET A 229 -21.78 -17.10 12.06
N LYS A 230 -22.86 -17.88 12.04
CA LYS A 230 -24.15 -17.49 12.65
C LYS A 230 -24.01 -17.08 14.11
N ASN A 231 -23.21 -17.82 14.89
CA ASN A 231 -22.95 -17.53 16.30
C ASN A 231 -22.21 -16.19 16.52
N TYR A 232 -21.44 -15.69 15.54
CA TYR A 232 -20.88 -14.34 15.56
C TYR A 232 -21.83 -13.28 14.98
N GLU A 233 -22.61 -13.62 13.96
CA GLU A 233 -23.59 -12.72 13.31
C GLU A 233 -24.70 -12.30 14.28
N ALA A 234 -25.17 -13.21 15.14
CA ALA A 234 -26.13 -12.92 16.22
C ALA A 234 -25.58 -11.98 17.32
N ALA A 235 -24.26 -11.71 17.35
CA ALA A 235 -23.58 -10.86 18.32
C ALA A 235 -22.64 -9.84 17.64
N TYR A 236 -22.96 -9.43 16.41
CA TYR A 236 -22.20 -8.49 15.61
C TYR A 236 -22.83 -7.10 15.62
N GLU A 237 -22.18 -6.18 16.31
CA GLU A 237 -22.40 -4.75 16.22
C GLU A 237 -21.35 -4.17 15.27
N ALA A 238 -21.75 -3.83 14.04
CA ALA A 238 -20.88 -3.15 13.07
C ALA A 238 -20.32 -1.84 13.65
N LEU A 239 -19.20 -1.35 13.12
CA LEU A 239 -18.65 -0.05 13.54
C LEU A 239 -19.66 1.06 13.26
N ASP A 240 -19.78 1.98 14.20
CA ASP A 240 -20.79 3.02 14.16
C ASP A 240 -20.21 4.40 14.50
N ASP A 241 -20.85 5.44 13.97
CA ASP A 241 -20.35 6.81 14.03
C ASP A 241 -20.45 7.40 15.43
N ASP A 242 -21.46 6.99 16.20
CA ASP A 242 -21.71 7.44 17.58
C ASP A 242 -20.79 6.77 18.62
N GLU A 243 -19.93 5.82 18.22
CA GLU A 243 -18.92 5.25 19.12
C GLU A 243 -17.78 6.24 19.46
N GLY A 244 -17.62 7.31 18.68
CA GLY A 244 -16.56 8.31 18.91
C GLY A 244 -15.15 7.84 18.54
N ILE A 245 -15.03 6.85 17.65
CA ILE A 245 -13.78 6.16 17.32
C ILE A 245 -13.23 6.56 15.94
N SER A 246 -11.91 6.39 15.76
CA SER A 246 -11.26 6.46 14.45
C SER A 246 -11.34 5.09 13.77
N TYR A 247 -11.85 5.03 12.53
CA TYR A 247 -12.05 3.77 11.82
C TYR A 247 -11.92 3.84 10.30
N ILE A 248 -11.70 2.67 9.67
CA ILE A 248 -11.82 2.42 8.23
C ILE A 248 -12.71 1.19 8.05
N LYS A 249 -13.80 1.31 7.27
CA LYS A 249 -14.60 0.19 6.76
C LYS A 249 -14.20 -0.09 5.33
N LEU A 250 -13.81 -1.34 5.05
CA LEU A 250 -13.61 -1.86 3.70
C LEU A 250 -14.81 -2.73 3.33
N PHE A 251 -15.51 -2.39 2.25
CA PHE A 251 -16.57 -3.21 1.66
C PHE A 251 -15.99 -3.96 0.46
N ASP A 252 -16.22 -5.28 0.41
CA ASP A 252 -15.71 -6.22 -0.60
C ASP A 252 -14.26 -5.94 -1.00
N LEU A 253 -13.42 -5.81 0.04
CA LEU A 253 -12.03 -5.31 0.05
C LEU A 253 -11.87 -3.84 -0.41
N GLN A 254 -12.43 -3.45 -1.56
CA GLN A 254 -12.25 -2.11 -2.14
C GLN A 254 -13.47 -1.53 -2.88
N SER A 255 -14.63 -2.23 -2.93
CA SER A 255 -15.83 -1.75 -3.65
C SER A 255 -16.39 -0.45 -3.11
N ARG A 256 -16.23 -0.23 -1.80
CA ARG A 256 -16.48 1.04 -1.10
C ARG A 256 -15.59 1.13 0.12
N VAL A 257 -15.12 2.34 0.43
CA VAL A 257 -14.36 2.63 1.66
C VAL A 257 -15.02 3.77 2.43
N HIS A 258 -15.18 3.61 3.74
CA HIS A 258 -15.64 4.68 4.65
C HIS A 258 -14.62 4.86 5.77
N ALA A 259 -13.97 6.02 5.80
CA ALA A 259 -12.95 6.39 6.79
C ALA A 259 -13.43 7.54 7.69
N LYS A 260 -13.31 7.38 9.02
CA LYS A 260 -13.64 8.39 10.04
C LYS A 260 -12.46 8.58 11.00
N GLY A 261 -12.14 9.83 11.35
CA GLY A 261 -11.03 10.13 12.27
C GLY A 261 -9.62 9.83 11.71
N ILE A 262 -9.50 9.59 10.40
CA ILE A 262 -8.25 9.15 9.78
C ILE A 262 -7.40 10.35 9.36
N TYR A 263 -6.24 10.49 10.00
CA TYR A 263 -5.31 11.61 9.83
C TYR A 263 -3.84 11.14 9.78
N GLY A 264 -2.92 12.08 9.59
CA GLY A 264 -1.47 11.85 9.67
C GLY A 264 -0.96 10.72 8.76
N LYS A 265 -0.09 9.86 9.31
CA LYS A 265 0.49 8.69 8.60
C LYS A 265 -0.56 7.71 8.09
N VAL A 266 -1.69 7.56 8.79
CA VAL A 266 -2.75 6.63 8.37
C VAL A 266 -3.43 7.15 7.11
N ALA A 267 -3.79 8.44 7.08
CA ALA A 267 -4.36 9.09 5.89
C ALA A 267 -3.38 9.16 4.70
N LYS A 268 -2.09 9.43 4.95
CA LYS A 268 -1.10 9.60 3.88
C LYS A 268 -0.68 8.29 3.19
N SER A 269 -0.73 7.15 3.89
CA SER A 269 -0.01 5.94 3.48
C SER A 269 -0.82 4.66 3.70
N VAL A 270 -1.36 4.45 4.89
CA VAL A 270 -2.08 3.20 5.22
C VAL A 270 -3.41 3.10 4.47
N LEU A 271 -4.21 4.18 4.46
CA LEU A 271 -5.50 4.20 3.77
C LEU A 271 -5.38 4.08 2.23
N PRO A 272 -4.50 4.83 1.53
CA PRO A 272 -4.28 4.64 0.10
C PRO A 272 -3.85 3.21 -0.27
N TYR A 273 -2.96 2.60 0.51
CA TYR A 273 -2.56 1.21 0.30
C TYR A 273 -3.70 0.21 0.58
N MET A 274 -4.56 0.45 1.58
CA MET A 274 -5.78 -0.36 1.79
C MET A 274 -6.78 -0.25 0.64
N MET A 275 -6.75 0.82 -0.16
CA MET A 275 -7.59 0.99 -1.34
C MET A 275 -7.06 0.27 -2.59
N SER A 276 -5.85 -0.32 -2.52
CA SER A 276 -5.27 -1.17 -3.57
C SER A 276 -5.35 -2.67 -3.21
N PHE A 277 -6.45 -3.09 -2.58
CA PHE A 277 -6.62 -4.43 -2.03
C PHE A 277 -7.62 -5.26 -2.84
N HIS A 278 -7.08 -6.14 -3.68
CA HIS A 278 -7.82 -7.17 -4.39
C HIS A 278 -7.09 -8.52 -4.32
N ILE A 279 -7.74 -9.57 -4.83
CA ILE A 279 -7.29 -10.96 -4.80
C ILE A 279 -7.01 -11.55 -6.19
N VAL A 280 -7.01 -10.73 -7.25
CA VAL A 280 -6.82 -11.20 -8.63
C VAL A 280 -5.39 -11.70 -8.83
N HIS A 281 -5.26 -12.96 -9.23
CA HIS A 281 -4.00 -13.52 -9.69
C HIS A 281 -3.58 -12.82 -10.99
N ARG A 282 -2.33 -12.36 -11.07
CA ARG A 282 -1.78 -11.65 -12.24
C ARG A 282 -0.26 -11.69 -12.23
N PRO A 283 0.42 -11.59 -13.38
CA PRO A 283 1.87 -11.47 -13.44
C PRO A 283 2.33 -10.01 -13.28
N ILE A 284 3.31 -9.79 -12.42
CA ILE A 284 4.07 -8.54 -12.32
C ILE A 284 5.51 -8.82 -12.76
N TRP A 285 6.00 -8.10 -13.76
CA TRP A 285 7.33 -8.23 -14.34
C TRP A 285 8.23 -7.09 -13.90
N LEU A 286 9.17 -7.36 -13.00
CA LEU A 286 10.24 -6.42 -12.66
C LEU A 286 11.41 -6.58 -13.64
N VAL A 287 11.76 -5.50 -14.33
CA VAL A 287 12.62 -5.52 -15.52
C VAL A 287 13.70 -4.44 -15.42
N ARG A 288 14.97 -4.86 -15.54
CA ARG A 288 16.10 -3.93 -15.58
C ARG A 288 16.29 -3.39 -16.99
N ALA A 289 16.50 -2.07 -17.10
CA ALA A 289 16.87 -1.42 -18.35
C ALA A 289 18.06 -2.14 -19.01
N GLY A 290 17.99 -2.31 -20.33
CA GLY A 290 18.94 -3.08 -21.12
C GLY A 290 20.37 -2.53 -21.07
N HIS A 291 21.30 -3.37 -21.50
CA HIS A 291 22.72 -3.04 -21.52
C HIS A 291 23.01 -1.79 -22.38
N CYS A 292 23.83 -0.87 -21.85
CA CYS A 292 24.20 0.40 -22.46
C CYS A 292 25.65 0.40 -22.96
N THR A 293 26.03 1.29 -23.88
CA THR A 293 27.38 1.32 -24.46
C THR A 293 28.51 1.72 -23.49
N GLU A 294 28.16 2.32 -22.36
CA GLU A 294 29.10 2.87 -21.35
C GLU A 294 29.40 1.92 -20.18
N VAL A 295 28.78 0.74 -20.14
CA VAL A 295 29.11 -0.29 -19.16
C VAL A 295 30.51 -0.84 -19.47
N ARG A 296 31.30 -1.16 -18.44
CA ARG A 296 32.66 -1.70 -18.62
C ARG A 296 32.67 -2.98 -19.48
N LYS A 297 33.79 -3.22 -20.15
CA LYS A 297 33.98 -4.34 -21.10
C LYS A 297 34.11 -5.72 -20.42
N ASP A 298 34.29 -5.78 -19.10
CA ASP A 298 34.38 -6.99 -18.28
C ASP A 298 32.99 -7.57 -17.93
N PHE A 299 32.23 -7.93 -18.98
CA PHE A 299 30.85 -8.48 -18.94
C PHE A 299 30.67 -9.75 -18.08
N GLN A 300 31.76 -10.30 -17.52
CA GLN A 300 31.77 -11.49 -16.67
C GLN A 300 31.30 -11.21 -15.22
N SER A 301 31.34 -9.96 -14.75
CA SER A 301 30.90 -9.59 -13.40
C SER A 301 29.49 -9.01 -13.38
N ILE A 302 28.49 -9.88 -13.39
CA ILE A 302 27.06 -9.52 -13.43
C ILE A 302 26.52 -9.03 -12.07
N SER A 303 27.24 -9.33 -10.98
CA SER A 303 26.70 -9.36 -9.61
C SER A 303 26.39 -8.00 -8.97
N LYS A 304 27.16 -6.94 -9.26
CA LYS A 304 26.92 -5.58 -8.72
C LYS A 304 27.18 -4.52 -9.79
N ASP A 305 26.24 -3.59 -9.95
CA ASP A 305 26.23 -2.60 -11.04
C ASP A 305 27.39 -1.60 -10.91
N PRO A 306 28.38 -1.58 -11.82
CA PRO A 306 29.37 -0.51 -11.84
C PRO A 306 28.65 0.77 -12.23
N CYS A 307 28.69 1.78 -11.36
CA CYS A 307 27.80 2.95 -11.40
C CYS A 307 28.19 4.01 -12.45
N VAL A 308 28.56 3.54 -13.64
CA VAL A 308 29.35 4.25 -14.66
C VAL A 308 28.50 4.73 -15.86
N ALA A 309 27.36 4.08 -16.14
CA ALA A 309 26.49 4.50 -17.23
C ALA A 309 25.82 5.87 -16.93
N SER A 310 26.05 6.85 -17.80
CA SER A 310 25.57 8.23 -17.68
C SER A 310 24.04 8.32 -17.58
N ARG A 311 23.49 9.44 -17.08
CA ARG A 311 22.03 9.67 -17.09
C ARG A 311 21.48 9.76 -18.52
N SER A 312 22.33 10.19 -19.45
CA SER A 312 22.13 10.23 -20.90
C SER A 312 22.32 8.88 -21.62
N ALA A 313 22.82 7.84 -20.94
CA ALA A 313 23.22 6.59 -21.59
C ALA A 313 22.05 5.90 -22.30
N ARG A 314 22.32 5.50 -23.54
CA ARG A 314 21.41 4.75 -24.43
C ARG A 314 21.81 3.29 -24.54
N LEU A 315 20.88 2.47 -25.03
CA LEU A 315 21.08 1.04 -25.21
C LEU A 315 22.15 0.73 -26.26
N SER A 316 22.98 -0.29 -26.00
CA SER A 316 23.83 -0.89 -27.03
C SER A 316 23.00 -1.76 -27.97
N GLN A 317 23.62 -2.35 -29.01
CA GLN A 317 22.96 -3.32 -29.89
C GLN A 317 22.40 -4.53 -29.11
N LEU A 318 23.10 -4.97 -28.05
CA LEU A 318 22.62 -6.02 -27.14
C LEU A 318 21.39 -5.58 -26.33
N GLY A 319 21.37 -4.32 -25.87
CA GLY A 319 20.20 -3.73 -25.21
C GLY A 319 18.99 -3.69 -26.14
N HIS A 320 19.16 -3.28 -27.40
CA HIS A 320 18.08 -3.27 -28.40
C HIS A 320 17.58 -4.68 -28.76
N ALA A 321 18.48 -5.68 -28.81
CA ALA A 321 18.08 -7.07 -29.03
C ALA A 321 17.26 -7.62 -27.85
N TYR A 322 17.67 -7.32 -26.62
CA TYR A 322 16.89 -7.63 -25.42
C TYR A 322 15.53 -6.92 -25.41
N ALA A 323 15.47 -5.63 -25.76
CA ALA A 323 14.22 -4.86 -25.83
C ALA A 323 13.18 -5.52 -26.76
N ARG A 324 13.60 -6.06 -27.91
CA ARG A 324 12.70 -6.82 -28.82
C ARG A 324 12.17 -8.10 -28.17
N ARG A 325 13.04 -8.89 -27.54
CA ARG A 325 12.63 -10.13 -26.84
C ARG A 325 11.73 -9.84 -25.64
N LEU A 326 11.95 -8.75 -24.92
CA LEU A 326 11.08 -8.28 -23.85
C LEU A 326 9.68 -7.93 -24.38
N GLY A 327 9.60 -7.20 -25.49
CA GLY A 327 8.32 -6.88 -26.16
C GLY A 327 7.52 -8.14 -26.51
N GLN A 328 8.18 -9.11 -27.14
CA GLN A 328 7.58 -10.41 -27.47
C GLN A 328 7.15 -11.19 -26.22
N PHE A 329 8.04 -11.32 -25.22
CA PHE A 329 7.75 -12.01 -23.96
C PHE A 329 6.51 -11.44 -23.24
N VAL A 330 6.44 -10.11 -23.10
CA VAL A 330 5.30 -9.46 -22.42
C VAL A 330 4.01 -9.62 -23.23
N LYS A 331 4.07 -9.57 -24.57
CA LYS A 331 2.92 -9.84 -25.43
C LYS A 331 2.40 -11.26 -25.23
N ASP A 332 3.26 -12.27 -25.36
CA ASP A 332 2.88 -13.68 -25.29
C ASP A 332 2.36 -14.05 -23.89
N ARG A 333 2.99 -13.52 -22.84
CA ARG A 333 2.53 -13.74 -21.45
C ARG A 333 1.25 -12.99 -21.10
N SER A 334 1.00 -11.81 -21.67
CA SER A 334 -0.28 -11.11 -21.49
C SER A 334 -1.42 -11.82 -22.22
N ALA A 335 -1.17 -12.37 -23.41
CA ALA A 335 -2.14 -13.16 -24.16
C ALA A 335 -2.48 -14.47 -23.41
N TYR A 336 -1.46 -15.20 -22.92
CA TYR A 336 -1.65 -16.39 -22.10
C TYR A 336 -2.48 -16.10 -20.83
N PHE A 337 -2.18 -15.01 -20.12
CA PHE A 337 -2.95 -14.58 -18.96
C PHE A 337 -4.42 -14.26 -19.29
N SER A 338 -4.67 -13.58 -20.41
CA SER A 338 -6.03 -13.23 -20.84
C SER A 338 -6.87 -14.48 -21.16
N GLU A 339 -6.27 -15.50 -21.78
CA GLU A 339 -6.93 -16.77 -22.05
C GLU A 339 -7.19 -17.58 -20.76
N GLN A 340 -6.29 -17.53 -19.77
CA GLN A 340 -6.55 -18.14 -18.45
C GLN A 340 -7.74 -17.49 -17.75
N LEU A 341 -7.80 -16.15 -17.70
CA LEU A 341 -8.95 -15.44 -17.12
C LEU A 341 -10.27 -15.80 -17.83
N ARG A 342 -10.25 -15.93 -19.16
CA ARG A 342 -11.42 -16.29 -19.96
C ARG A 342 -11.97 -17.67 -19.56
N VAL A 343 -11.09 -18.68 -19.45
CA VAL A 343 -11.47 -20.04 -19.03
C VAL A 343 -11.95 -20.06 -17.56
N GLU A 344 -11.35 -19.27 -16.66
CA GLU A 344 -11.79 -19.16 -15.27
C GLU A 344 -13.19 -18.52 -15.16
N GLN A 345 -13.48 -17.48 -15.94
CA GLN A 345 -14.81 -16.84 -16.01
C GLN A 345 -15.86 -17.80 -16.61
N GLU A 346 -15.53 -18.48 -17.72
CA GLU A 346 -16.41 -19.48 -18.35
C GLU A 346 -16.76 -20.63 -17.38
N THR A 347 -15.81 -21.05 -16.54
CA THR A 347 -15.99 -22.13 -15.57
C THR A 347 -16.78 -21.70 -14.32
N THR A 348 -16.69 -20.42 -13.91
CA THR A 348 -17.33 -19.91 -12.69
C THR A 348 -18.75 -19.40 -12.92
N GLY A 349 -19.11 -19.03 -14.15
CA GLY A 349 -20.44 -18.53 -14.50
C GLY A 349 -20.61 -17.01 -14.32
N ASP A 350 -19.58 -16.30 -13.84
CA ASP A 350 -19.53 -14.83 -13.75
C ASP A 350 -19.25 -14.17 -15.13
N TYR A 351 -19.65 -14.81 -16.23
CA TYR A 351 -19.32 -14.40 -17.60
C TYR A 351 -20.34 -13.39 -18.15
N GLU A 352 -20.17 -12.11 -17.85
CA GLU A 352 -20.84 -11.04 -18.59
C GLU A 352 -20.14 -10.81 -19.96
N GLU A 353 -20.91 -10.83 -21.06
CA GLU A 353 -20.43 -10.50 -22.41
C GLU A 353 -20.12 -9.00 -22.56
N ASN A 354 -19.09 -8.53 -21.87
CA ASN A 354 -18.53 -7.19 -22.05
C ASN A 354 -17.39 -7.24 -23.09
N GLU A 355 -17.62 -6.70 -24.29
CA GLU A 355 -16.60 -6.58 -25.36
C GLU A 355 -15.34 -5.79 -24.95
N ASN A 356 -15.38 -5.09 -23.80
CA ASN A 356 -14.27 -4.33 -23.21
C ASN A 356 -13.57 -5.04 -22.02
N ASN A 357 -13.78 -6.35 -21.80
CA ASN A 357 -13.20 -7.07 -20.65
C ASN A 357 -11.68 -7.37 -20.77
N GLU A 358 -10.95 -6.70 -21.68
CA GLU A 358 -9.48 -6.74 -21.70
C GLU A 358 -8.92 -6.05 -20.44
N CYS A 359 -8.36 -6.83 -19.53
CA CYS A 359 -7.60 -6.30 -18.38
C CYS A 359 -6.12 -6.12 -18.79
N PRO A 360 -5.68 -4.91 -19.20
CA PRO A 360 -4.55 -4.77 -20.10
C PRO A 360 -3.24 -4.53 -19.34
N CYS A 361 -2.09 -4.74 -20.00
CA CYS A 361 -0.79 -4.57 -19.34
C CYS A 361 -0.51 -3.09 -18.99
N LEU A 362 -0.32 -2.81 -17.69
CA LEU A 362 0.15 -1.52 -17.19
C LEU A 362 1.68 -1.46 -17.30
N ILE A 363 2.23 -0.47 -18.00
CA ILE A 363 3.66 -0.39 -18.26
C ILE A 363 4.24 0.86 -17.59
N LEU A 364 5.06 0.67 -16.55
CA LEU A 364 5.67 1.73 -15.77
C LEU A 364 7.17 1.79 -16.06
N THR A 365 7.70 2.97 -16.36
CA THR A 365 9.09 3.16 -16.79
C THR A 365 9.77 4.30 -16.04
N SER A 366 11.09 4.24 -15.87
CA SER A 366 11.88 5.41 -15.45
C SER A 366 11.99 6.44 -16.57
N THR A 367 12.28 7.71 -16.25
CA THR A 367 12.47 8.77 -17.26
C THR A 367 13.86 8.78 -17.92
N LEU A 368 14.72 7.77 -17.70
CA LEU A 368 16.06 7.71 -18.30
C LEU A 368 16.04 7.01 -19.67
N PRO A 369 16.79 7.49 -20.69
CA PRO A 369 16.70 7.03 -22.08
C PRO A 369 16.77 5.52 -22.23
N ARG A 370 17.77 4.85 -21.64
CA ARG A 370 17.89 3.39 -21.66
C ARG A 370 16.64 2.60 -21.23
N ALA A 371 15.84 3.12 -20.29
CA ALA A 371 14.62 2.44 -19.85
C ALA A 371 13.48 2.63 -20.84
N ILE A 372 13.33 3.86 -21.37
CA ILE A 372 12.35 4.21 -22.40
C ILE A 372 12.64 3.40 -23.68
N GLU A 373 13.91 3.32 -24.09
CA GLU A 373 14.40 2.49 -25.20
C GLU A 373 14.23 0.98 -24.91
N THR A 374 14.29 0.54 -23.65
CA THR A 374 14.02 -0.88 -23.31
C THR A 374 12.54 -1.20 -23.44
N ALA A 375 11.69 -0.26 -23.04
CA ALA A 375 10.23 -0.37 -23.16
C ALA A 375 9.68 -0.13 -24.57
N GLN A 376 10.52 0.21 -25.56
CA GLN A 376 10.05 0.70 -26.87
C GLN A 376 9.13 -0.29 -27.62
N TYR A 377 9.32 -1.60 -27.42
CA TYR A 377 8.52 -2.67 -28.03
C TYR A 377 7.37 -3.18 -27.13
N LEU A 378 7.10 -2.51 -26.00
CA LEU A 378 5.89 -2.73 -25.19
C LEU A 378 4.77 -1.79 -25.67
N PRO A 379 3.48 -2.12 -25.48
CA PRO A 379 2.36 -1.23 -25.83
C PRO A 379 2.56 0.23 -25.41
N GLU A 380 2.32 1.18 -26.31
CA GLU A 380 2.61 2.60 -26.07
C GLU A 380 1.51 3.32 -25.29
N GLU A 381 0.25 3.04 -25.63
CA GLU A 381 -0.98 3.65 -25.05
C GLU A 381 -1.07 3.56 -23.51
N ARG A 382 -0.32 2.64 -22.90
CA ARG A 382 -0.39 2.29 -21.48
C ARG A 382 0.97 2.44 -20.78
N ARG A 383 1.90 3.19 -21.39
CA ARG A 383 3.29 3.40 -20.94
C ARG A 383 3.45 4.70 -20.16
N SER A 384 3.43 4.62 -18.83
CA SER A 384 3.72 5.76 -17.95
C SER A 384 5.23 5.93 -17.74
N GLN A 385 5.71 7.17 -17.81
CA GLN A 385 7.09 7.54 -17.46
C GLN A 385 7.10 8.25 -16.11
N MET A 386 7.73 7.65 -15.11
CA MET A 386 7.69 8.10 -13.72
C MET A 386 9.09 8.46 -13.24
N ALA A 387 9.27 9.71 -12.79
CA ALA A 387 10.51 10.11 -12.11
C ALA A 387 10.73 9.28 -10.82
N SER A 388 9.66 8.80 -10.20
CA SER A 388 9.71 7.85 -9.08
C SER A 388 10.41 6.52 -9.41
N LEU A 389 10.49 6.12 -10.68
CA LEU A 389 11.20 4.92 -11.14
C LEU A 389 12.65 5.17 -11.57
N ASN A 390 13.18 6.39 -11.41
CA ASN A 390 14.61 6.66 -11.62
C ASN A 390 15.47 5.94 -10.55
N PRO A 391 16.76 5.64 -10.85
CA PRO A 391 17.67 5.00 -9.89
C PRO A 391 17.83 5.84 -8.61
N LEU A 392 18.38 5.23 -7.56
CA LEU A 392 18.90 5.96 -6.39
C LEU A 392 19.85 7.08 -6.84
N ASP A 393 19.57 8.32 -6.44
CA ASP A 393 20.46 9.44 -6.74
C ASP A 393 21.67 9.45 -5.80
N LYS A 394 22.87 9.29 -6.38
CA LYS A 394 24.15 9.31 -5.64
C LYS A 394 24.76 10.70 -5.51
N GLY A 395 24.14 11.75 -6.07
CA GLY A 395 24.64 13.12 -6.02
C GLY A 395 26.10 13.22 -6.47
N GLU A 396 26.98 13.70 -5.58
CA GLU A 396 28.42 13.86 -5.83
C GLU A 396 29.15 12.52 -6.00
N CYS A 397 28.65 11.43 -5.41
CA CYS A 397 29.21 10.08 -5.58
C CYS A 397 28.77 9.39 -6.89
N TYR A 398 28.17 10.12 -7.82
CA TYR A 398 27.75 9.60 -9.12
C TYR A 398 28.95 9.33 -10.04
N GLY A 399 28.91 8.24 -10.82
CA GLY A 399 30.04 7.79 -11.65
C GLY A 399 31.11 6.99 -10.90
N LEU A 400 31.29 7.22 -9.60
CA LEU A 400 32.33 6.56 -8.79
C LEU A 400 32.03 5.07 -8.51
N SER A 401 33.07 4.24 -8.56
CA SER A 401 33.07 2.93 -7.91
C SER A 401 33.21 3.05 -6.39
N MET A 402 33.01 1.93 -5.68
CA MET A 402 33.15 1.90 -4.21
C MET A 402 34.58 2.21 -3.74
N ASP A 403 35.60 1.81 -4.50
CA ASP A 403 37.00 2.07 -4.16
C ASP A 403 37.41 3.51 -4.46
N GLU A 404 36.92 4.09 -5.56
CA GLU A 404 37.10 5.52 -5.86
C GLU A 404 36.39 6.39 -4.81
N MET A 405 35.15 6.05 -4.44
CA MET A 405 34.43 6.74 -3.36
C MET A 405 35.17 6.61 -2.01
N ARG A 406 35.80 5.46 -1.72
CA ARG A 406 36.63 5.27 -0.51
C ARG A 406 37.88 6.16 -0.50
N GLN A 407 38.47 6.42 -1.66
CA GLN A 407 39.67 7.25 -1.80
C GLN A 407 39.35 8.75 -1.83
N GLN A 408 38.31 9.14 -2.58
CA GLN A 408 37.97 10.55 -2.85
C GLN A 408 37.01 11.13 -1.81
N MET A 409 36.11 10.31 -1.24
CA MET A 409 35.07 10.72 -0.29
C MET A 409 34.97 9.74 0.90
N PRO A 410 36.07 9.51 1.65
CA PRO A 410 36.15 8.46 2.67
C PRO A 410 35.06 8.57 3.75
N GLU A 411 34.69 9.77 4.18
CA GLU A 411 33.62 9.96 5.18
C GLU A 411 32.26 9.44 4.67
N ALA A 412 31.88 9.79 3.43
CA ALA A 412 30.66 9.30 2.79
C ALA A 412 30.69 7.78 2.62
N TYR A 413 31.85 7.21 2.25
CA TYR A 413 32.04 5.76 2.17
C TYR A 413 31.82 5.07 3.53
N TYR A 414 32.47 5.54 4.60
CA TYR A 414 32.33 4.93 5.93
C TYR A 414 30.94 5.14 6.54
N ALA A 415 30.30 6.28 6.28
CA ALA A 415 28.91 6.53 6.66
C ALA A 415 27.93 5.60 5.92
N TYR A 416 28.15 5.37 4.62
CA TYR A 416 27.33 4.45 3.83
C TYR A 416 27.52 3.01 4.31
N MET A 417 28.76 2.53 4.42
CA MET A 417 29.08 1.17 4.89
C MET A 417 28.54 0.87 6.31
N LYS A 418 28.37 1.90 7.15
CA LYS A 418 27.77 1.78 8.50
C LYS A 418 26.25 1.65 8.48
N ASN A 419 25.55 2.25 7.51
CA ASN A 419 24.09 2.21 7.39
C ASN A 419 23.61 2.54 5.96
N PRO A 420 23.63 1.58 5.01
CA PRO A 420 23.22 1.81 3.62
C PRO A 420 21.76 2.27 3.46
N TRP A 421 20.91 1.89 4.42
CA TRP A 421 19.48 2.19 4.43
C TRP A 421 19.19 3.67 4.68
N LYS A 422 19.85 4.27 5.68
CA LYS A 422 19.55 5.63 6.16
C LYS A 422 20.60 6.69 5.81
N THR A 423 21.82 6.31 5.44
CA THR A 423 22.82 7.28 4.99
C THR A 423 22.45 7.78 3.60
N ARG A 424 22.29 9.10 3.47
CA ARG A 424 22.15 9.76 2.15
C ARG A 424 23.53 9.91 1.52
N PHE A 425 23.61 9.77 0.20
CA PHE A 425 24.79 10.24 -0.54
C PHE A 425 24.86 11.79 -0.50
N PRO A 426 26.07 12.40 -0.49
CA PRO A 426 26.22 13.85 -0.60
C PRO A 426 25.54 14.39 -1.87
N GLY A 427 24.67 15.39 -1.72
CA GLY A 427 23.85 15.92 -2.81
C GLY A 427 22.74 14.98 -3.33
N GLY A 428 22.45 13.86 -2.66
CA GLY A 428 21.56 12.81 -3.17
C GLY A 428 20.57 12.20 -2.16
N GLU A 429 20.25 10.93 -2.39
CA GLU A 429 19.25 10.13 -1.68
C GLU A 429 19.89 9.07 -0.77
N SER A 430 19.10 8.58 0.19
CA SER A 430 19.29 7.27 0.84
C SER A 430 18.37 6.22 0.23
N TYR A 431 18.59 4.94 0.49
CA TYR A 431 17.61 3.91 0.12
C TYR A 431 16.23 4.16 0.80
N TYR A 432 16.20 4.78 1.98
CA TYR A 432 14.97 5.22 2.65
C TYR A 432 14.21 6.31 1.85
N ASP A 433 14.91 7.30 1.28
CA ASP A 433 14.29 8.30 0.39
C ASP A 433 13.73 7.65 -0.88
N LEU A 434 14.49 6.71 -1.47
CA LEU A 434 14.06 5.96 -2.64
C LEU A 434 12.78 5.15 -2.36
N MET A 435 12.68 4.49 -1.19
CA MET A 435 11.46 3.80 -0.76
C MET A 435 10.27 4.76 -0.63
N LEU A 436 10.46 5.94 -0.01
CA LEU A 436 9.39 6.95 0.11
C LEU A 436 8.95 7.49 -1.26
N ARG A 437 9.87 7.57 -2.24
CA ARG A 437 9.59 7.97 -3.62
C ARG A 437 8.89 6.87 -4.43
N VAL A 438 9.18 5.60 -4.15
CA VAL A 438 8.64 4.41 -4.82
C VAL A 438 7.29 3.98 -4.24
N GLU A 439 6.92 4.41 -3.04
CA GLU A 439 5.66 4.07 -2.37
C GLU A 439 4.41 4.21 -3.25
N SER A 440 4.25 5.32 -3.98
CA SER A 440 3.08 5.50 -4.85
C SER A 440 3.07 4.48 -5.99
N VAL A 441 4.23 4.22 -6.60
CA VAL A 441 4.40 3.24 -7.68
C VAL A 441 4.03 1.84 -7.19
N LEU A 442 4.37 1.49 -5.95
CA LEU A 442 3.96 0.22 -5.36
C LEU A 442 2.43 0.13 -5.18
N ILE A 443 1.77 1.22 -4.79
CA ILE A 443 0.31 1.29 -4.70
C ILE A 443 -0.33 1.16 -6.09
N ASP A 444 0.21 1.85 -7.11
CA ASP A 444 -0.25 1.74 -8.51
C ASP A 444 -0.16 0.29 -9.02
N ILE A 445 0.98 -0.39 -8.75
CA ILE A 445 1.20 -1.80 -9.09
C ILE A 445 0.22 -2.72 -8.33
N GLU A 446 -0.01 -2.48 -7.04
CA GLU A 446 -0.94 -3.27 -6.22
C GLU A 446 -2.41 -3.03 -6.59
N GLN A 447 -2.76 -1.84 -7.08
CA GLN A 447 -4.13 -1.46 -7.47
C GLN A 447 -4.52 -2.02 -8.83
N HIS A 448 -3.60 -2.07 -9.79
CA HIS A 448 -3.87 -2.60 -11.12
C HIS A 448 -4.19 -4.09 -11.08
N THR A 449 -5.31 -4.51 -11.67
CA THR A 449 -5.80 -5.90 -11.62
C THR A 449 -5.25 -6.80 -12.73
N GLY A 450 -4.71 -6.22 -13.81
CA GLY A 450 -4.14 -6.95 -14.95
C GLY A 450 -2.61 -7.12 -14.87
N PRO A 451 -1.95 -7.54 -15.96
CA PRO A 451 -0.50 -7.66 -16.02
C PRO A 451 0.20 -6.32 -15.76
N VAL A 452 1.40 -6.34 -15.17
CA VAL A 452 2.20 -5.13 -14.92
C VAL A 452 3.64 -5.32 -15.36
N ALA A 453 4.21 -4.38 -16.11
CA ALA A 453 5.62 -4.38 -16.51
C ALA A 453 6.33 -3.13 -15.96
N VAL A 454 7.39 -3.31 -15.15
CA VAL A 454 8.14 -2.22 -14.52
C VAL A 454 9.57 -2.18 -15.05
N VAL A 455 9.88 -1.21 -15.93
CA VAL A 455 11.19 -1.06 -16.58
C VAL A 455 12.01 0.04 -15.89
N SER A 456 12.97 -0.37 -15.04
CA SER A 456 13.72 0.53 -14.16
C SER A 456 15.18 0.05 -13.95
N HIS A 457 15.82 0.37 -12.83
CA HIS A 457 17.25 0.22 -12.55
C HIS A 457 17.48 -0.55 -11.25
N ILE A 458 18.68 -1.07 -11.05
CA ILE A 458 18.99 -2.03 -9.96
C ILE A 458 18.47 -1.59 -8.59
N SER A 459 18.80 -0.39 -8.10
CA SER A 459 18.43 0.04 -6.74
C SER A 459 16.92 0.26 -6.55
N THR A 460 16.23 0.77 -7.57
CA THR A 460 14.78 0.95 -7.56
C THR A 460 14.04 -0.39 -7.61
N LEU A 461 14.53 -1.32 -8.43
CA LEU A 461 13.98 -2.67 -8.56
C LEU A 461 14.27 -3.51 -7.31
N GLN A 462 15.42 -3.34 -6.66
CA GLN A 462 15.74 -3.91 -5.34
C GLN A 462 14.73 -3.48 -4.28
N VAL A 463 14.42 -2.18 -4.21
CA VAL A 463 13.41 -1.63 -3.28
C VAL A 463 12.02 -2.23 -3.56
N LEU A 464 11.57 -2.29 -4.81
CA LEU A 464 10.31 -2.95 -5.17
C LEU A 464 10.31 -4.47 -4.87
N TYR A 465 11.36 -5.18 -5.26
CA TYR A 465 11.45 -6.63 -5.15
C TYR A 465 11.50 -7.10 -3.68
N SER A 466 12.14 -6.33 -2.80
CA SER A 466 12.13 -6.60 -1.35
C SER A 466 10.72 -6.61 -0.75
N TYR A 467 9.81 -5.74 -1.23
CA TYR A 467 8.40 -5.82 -0.84
C TYR A 467 7.83 -7.17 -1.26
N PHE A 468 7.91 -7.55 -2.53
CA PHE A 468 7.26 -8.77 -3.03
C PHE A 468 7.79 -10.03 -2.33
N LEU A 469 9.10 -10.14 -2.12
CA LEU A 469 9.72 -11.23 -1.35
C LEU A 469 9.39 -11.19 0.15
N GLY A 470 9.09 -10.03 0.73
CA GLY A 470 8.95 -9.86 2.18
C GLY A 470 10.29 -9.86 2.94
N VAL A 471 11.39 -9.58 2.25
CA VAL A 471 12.74 -9.44 2.83
C VAL A 471 12.83 -8.09 3.57
N PRO A 472 13.51 -8.00 4.73
CA PRO A 472 13.74 -6.71 5.41
C PRO A 472 14.32 -5.66 4.46
N ILE A 473 13.71 -4.48 4.41
CA ILE A 473 14.05 -3.42 3.46
C ILE A 473 15.50 -2.93 3.63
N GLU A 474 16.02 -3.00 4.85
CA GLU A 474 17.42 -2.76 5.20
C GLU A 474 18.41 -3.58 4.34
N ASN A 475 17.99 -4.76 3.87
CA ASN A 475 18.81 -5.70 3.11
C ASN A 475 18.53 -5.65 1.59
N CYS A 476 17.68 -4.73 1.11
CA CYS A 476 17.27 -4.73 -0.31
C CYS A 476 18.45 -4.55 -1.29
N SER A 477 19.53 -3.88 -0.86
CA SER A 477 20.75 -3.68 -1.65
C SER A 477 21.50 -4.96 -2.04
N ASP A 478 21.21 -6.08 -1.38
CA ASP A 478 21.83 -7.39 -1.65
C ASP A 478 20.97 -8.30 -2.55
N LEU A 479 19.75 -7.89 -2.91
CA LEU A 479 18.91 -8.64 -3.85
C LEU A 479 19.48 -8.54 -5.29
N GLU A 480 19.67 -9.69 -5.95
CA GLU A 480 20.15 -9.72 -7.33
C GLU A 480 19.04 -9.33 -8.31
N ILE A 481 19.34 -8.35 -9.17
CA ILE A 481 18.49 -7.96 -10.31
C ILE A 481 19.28 -8.23 -11.62
N PRO A 482 19.21 -9.45 -12.17
CA PRO A 482 20.10 -9.90 -13.24
C PRO A 482 19.85 -9.16 -14.57
N PHE A 483 20.93 -8.84 -15.28
CA PHE A 483 20.86 -8.21 -16.60
C PHE A 483 20.24 -9.15 -17.66
N HIS A 484 19.43 -8.55 -18.53
CA HIS A 484 18.71 -9.20 -19.63
C HIS A 484 17.79 -10.35 -19.19
N SER A 485 17.23 -10.26 -17.99
CA SER A 485 16.21 -11.19 -17.48
C SER A 485 14.91 -10.46 -17.14
N VAL A 486 13.82 -11.20 -16.96
CA VAL A 486 12.57 -10.73 -16.37
C VAL A 486 12.37 -11.46 -15.04
N LEU A 487 12.09 -10.71 -13.98
CA LEU A 487 11.63 -11.26 -12.70
C LEU A 487 10.10 -11.25 -12.72
N GLU A 488 9.48 -12.40 -12.95
CA GLU A 488 8.03 -12.57 -12.90
C GLU A 488 7.59 -12.89 -11.46
N LEU A 489 6.57 -12.18 -10.99
CA LEU A 489 5.99 -12.29 -9.66
C LEU A 489 4.50 -12.54 -9.81
N VAL A 490 4.02 -13.69 -9.32
CA VAL A 490 2.60 -14.06 -9.33
C VAL A 490 2.13 -14.23 -7.89
N PRO A 491 1.03 -13.60 -7.45
CA PRO A 491 0.57 -13.72 -6.06
C PRO A 491 0.08 -15.14 -5.78
N ASN A 492 0.35 -15.64 -4.58
CA ASN A 492 -0.09 -16.95 -4.10
C ASN A 492 -0.63 -16.84 -2.66
N GLN A 493 -1.05 -17.96 -2.07
CA GLN A 493 -1.77 -17.95 -0.78
C GLN A 493 -0.95 -17.44 0.42
N ASP A 494 0.39 -17.52 0.36
CA ASP A 494 1.28 -17.07 1.43
C ASP A 494 2.16 -15.87 1.07
N GLY A 495 2.18 -15.47 -0.21
CA GLY A 495 2.97 -14.34 -0.70
C GLY A 495 3.01 -14.28 -2.22
N TRP A 496 4.19 -14.51 -2.78
CA TRP A 496 4.45 -14.37 -4.21
C TRP A 496 5.36 -15.51 -4.70
N THR A 497 4.97 -16.14 -5.79
CA THR A 497 5.84 -17.04 -6.56
C THR A 497 6.74 -16.17 -7.43
N THR A 498 8.06 -16.34 -7.35
CA THR A 498 9.00 -15.68 -8.26
C THR A 498 9.52 -16.65 -9.32
N THR A 499 9.62 -16.22 -10.57
CA THR A 499 10.29 -16.98 -11.64
C THR A 499 11.20 -16.04 -12.45
N VAL A 500 12.38 -16.52 -12.83
CA VAL A 500 13.40 -15.73 -13.55
C VAL A 500 13.50 -16.21 -14.99
N PHE A 501 13.13 -15.36 -15.95
CA PHE A 501 13.24 -15.66 -17.38
C PHE A 501 14.46 -14.95 -17.97
N ASN A 502 15.45 -15.70 -18.44
CA ASN A 502 16.66 -15.17 -19.06
C ASN A 502 16.42 -14.95 -20.56
N LEU A 503 16.58 -13.71 -21.05
CA LEU A 503 16.36 -13.29 -22.44
C LEU A 503 17.66 -12.82 -23.12
N ARG A 504 18.81 -13.45 -22.81
CA ARG A 504 20.12 -13.14 -23.42
C ARG A 504 20.28 -13.69 -24.84
N SER A 505 19.67 -14.84 -25.12
CA SER A 505 19.67 -15.54 -26.41
C SER A 505 18.25 -15.90 -26.83
N ASP A 506 18.07 -16.30 -28.09
CA ASP A 506 16.76 -16.70 -28.64
C ASP A 506 16.39 -18.17 -28.31
N SER A 507 17.24 -18.85 -27.52
CA SER A 507 17.02 -20.19 -26.99
C SER A 507 15.98 -20.16 -25.86
N SER A 508 14.78 -20.67 -26.15
CA SER A 508 13.62 -20.66 -25.27
C SER A 508 13.73 -21.56 -24.02
N MET A 509 12.85 -21.27 -23.06
CA MET A 509 12.51 -22.04 -21.85
C MET A 509 13.45 -21.87 -20.65
N ALA A 510 12.83 -21.62 -19.49
CA ALA A 510 13.50 -21.42 -18.23
C ALA A 510 13.82 -22.76 -17.55
N SER A 511 15.02 -22.89 -17.00
CA SER A 511 15.25 -23.77 -15.86
C SER A 511 14.76 -23.06 -14.60
N PRO A 512 13.91 -23.67 -13.74
CA PRO A 512 13.71 -23.15 -12.40
C PRO A 512 15.04 -23.18 -11.66
N ALA A 513 15.42 -22.07 -11.03
CA ALA A 513 16.59 -22.05 -10.14
C ALA A 513 16.26 -22.87 -8.88
N SER A 514 17.18 -23.76 -8.52
CA SER A 514 17.12 -24.66 -7.36
C SER A 514 17.52 -23.98 -6.06
#